data_AF-A0A970BW20-F1
#
_entry.id   AF-A0A970BW20-F1
#
_cell.length_a   1.000
_cell.length_b   1.000
_cell.length_c   1.000
_cell.angle_alpha   90.00
_cell.angle_beta   90.00
_cell.angle_gamma   90.00
#
_symmetry.space_group_name_H-M   'P 1'
#
loop_
_entity.id
_entity.type
_entity.pdbx_description
1 polymer ?
#
loop_
_entity_poly.entity_id
_entity_poly.type
_entity_poly.pdbx_seq_one_letter_code
_entity_poly.pdbx_strand_id
1 'polypeptide(L)'
;MIWAALAVLAAVGLYWLLVASEGTYLGPRIVAALYDWTASRYDAIKQNQFIDEQLFIGAPVAQRLEHLERPRVLDVATGTGRVPMALVQTEHFYGEVLAG
;
A
#
# COMPACT_ATOMS: atom_id res chain seq x y z
N MET A 1 -14.14 -30.14 -28.49
CA MET A 1 -12.80 -29.51 -28.59
C MET A 1 -12.86 -27.99 -28.63
N ILE A 2 -13.69 -27.35 -29.48
CA ILE A 2 -13.77 -25.88 -29.55
C ILE A 2 -14.17 -25.21 -28.22
N TRP A 3 -15.14 -25.78 -27.50
CA TRP A 3 -15.55 -25.28 -26.19
C TRP A 3 -14.43 -25.31 -25.14
N ALA A 4 -13.59 -26.34 -25.17
CA ALA A 4 -12.44 -26.43 -24.28
C ALA A 4 -11.38 -25.36 -24.63
N ALA A 5 -11.12 -25.15 -25.92
CA ALA A 5 -10.21 -24.11 -26.38
C ALA A 5 -10.70 -22.70 -25.99
N LEU A 6 -12.00 -22.44 -26.14
CA LEU A 6 -12.61 -21.17 -25.72
C LEU A 6 -12.54 -20.97 -24.20
N ALA A 7 -12.78 -22.02 -23.41
CA ALA A 7 -12.67 -21.95 -21.96
C ALA A 7 -11.23 -21.63 -21.52
N VAL A 8 -10.22 -22.27 -22.13
CA VAL A 8 -8.81 -21.98 -21.86
C VAL A 8 -8.46 -20.54 -22.23
N LEU A 9 -8.88 -20.07 -23.41
CA LEU A 9 -8.63 -18.71 -23.84
C LEU A 9 -9.26 -17.68 -22.88
N ALA A 10 -10.50 -17.93 -22.45
CA ALA A 10 -11.18 -17.09 -21.47
C ALA A 10 -10.45 -17.09 -20.12
N ALA A 11 -9.99 -18.25 -19.64
CA ALA A 11 -9.23 -18.35 -18.39
C ALA A 11 -7.90 -17.59 -18.45
N VAL A 12 -7.16 -17.71 -19.56
CA VAL A 12 -5.91 -16.96 -19.77
C VAL A 12 -6.18 -15.45 -19.83
N GLY A 13 -7.21 -15.03 -20.56
CA GLY A 13 -7.61 -13.63 -20.62
C GLY A 13 -8.00 -13.07 -19.26
N LEU A 14 -8.78 -13.82 -18.48
CA LEU A 14 -9.19 -13.42 -17.14
C LEU A 14 -8.01 -13.35 -16.16
N TYR A 15 -7.09 -14.31 -16.23
CA TYR A 15 -5.87 -14.29 -15.44
C TYR A 15 -5.02 -13.06 -15.77
N TRP A 16 -4.81 -12.78 -17.05
CA TRP A 16 -4.05 -11.61 -17.46
C TRP A 16 -4.71 -10.30 -16.99
N LEU A 17 -6.04 -10.23 -17.08
CA LEU A 17 -6.81 -9.04 -16.72
C LEU A 17 -6.88 -8.79 -15.21
N LEU A 18 -7.08 -9.83 -14.40
CA LEU A 18 -7.28 -9.67 -12.95
C LEU A 18 -6.01 -9.86 -12.12
N VAL A 19 -5.08 -10.69 -12.58
CA VAL A 19 -3.85 -11.03 -11.83
C VAL A 19 -2.64 -10.30 -12.40
N ALA A 20 -2.32 -10.50 -13.68
CA ALA A 20 -1.09 -9.95 -14.25
C ALA A 20 -1.12 -8.42 -14.44
N SER A 21 -2.30 -7.86 -14.71
CA SER A 21 -2.50 -6.41 -14.85
C SER A 21 -3.24 -5.77 -13.67
N GLU A 22 -3.53 -6.55 -12.62
CA GLU A 22 -4.19 -6.08 -11.39
C GLU A 22 -5.49 -5.31 -11.64
N GLY A 23 -6.21 -5.60 -12.74
CA GLY A 23 -7.45 -4.92 -13.10
C GLY A 23 -7.28 -3.50 -13.65
N THR A 24 -6.07 -3.07 -14.02
CA THR A 24 -5.77 -1.71 -14.51
C THR A 24 -6.68 -1.28 -15.67
N TYR A 25 -7.04 -2.21 -16.56
CA TYR A 25 -7.93 -1.96 -17.71
C TYR A 25 -9.42 -1.88 -17.36
N LEU A 26 -9.80 -2.27 -16.14
CA LEU A 26 -11.18 -2.28 -15.66
C LEU A 26 -11.53 -1.04 -14.85
N GLY A 27 -10.54 -0.17 -14.59
CA GLY A 27 -10.71 1.12 -13.94
C GLY A 27 -10.42 1.09 -12.43
N PRO A 28 -10.32 2.29 -11.81
CA PRO A 28 -9.73 2.45 -10.47
C PRO A 28 -10.52 1.77 -9.37
N ARG A 29 -11.86 1.64 -9.50
CA ARG A 29 -12.68 0.95 -8.49
C ARG A 29 -12.38 -0.54 -8.42
N ILE A 30 -12.11 -1.17 -9.57
CA ILE A 30 -11.80 -2.60 -9.61
C ILE A 30 -10.38 -2.84 -9.10
N VAL A 31 -9.43 -1.97 -9.45
CA VAL A 31 -8.07 -2.00 -8.87
C VAL A 31 -8.15 -1.91 -7.35
N ALA A 32 -8.84 -0.89 -6.81
CA ALA A 32 -9.01 -0.73 -5.36
C ALA A 32 -9.63 -1.97 -4.70
N ALA A 33 -10.70 -2.53 -5.29
CA ALA A 33 -11.34 -3.74 -4.77
C ALA A 33 -10.41 -4.98 -4.78
N LEU A 34 -9.58 -5.14 -5.81
CA LEU A 34 -8.59 -6.24 -5.88
C LEU A 34 -7.50 -6.08 -4.82
N TYR A 35 -7.04 -4.84 -4.59
CA TYR A 35 -6.11 -4.51 -3.52
C TYR A 35 -6.72 -4.78 -2.15
N ASP A 36 -7.93 -4.28 -1.88
CA ASP A 36 -8.63 -4.49 -0.60
C ASP A 36 -8.84 -5.97 -0.30
N TRP A 37 -9.20 -6.77 -1.32
CA TRP A 37 -9.42 -8.21 -1.15
C TRP A 37 -8.13 -8.96 -0.78
N THR A 38 -6.98 -8.50 -1.26
CA THR A 38 -5.69 -9.15 -1.03
C THR A 38 -4.87 -8.54 0.11
N ALA A 39 -5.27 -7.37 0.63
CA ALA A 39 -4.54 -6.60 1.63
C ALA A 39 -4.19 -7.41 2.89
N SER A 40 -5.16 -8.12 3.47
CA SER A 40 -4.93 -8.93 4.68
C SER A 40 -3.92 -10.07 4.47
N ARG A 41 -3.97 -10.72 3.30
CA ARG A 41 -3.03 -11.78 2.93
C ARG A 41 -1.63 -11.21 2.67
N TYR A 42 -1.57 -10.04 2.03
CA TYR A 42 -0.31 -9.37 1.76
C TYR A 42 0.38 -8.96 3.06
N ASP A 43 -0.34 -8.34 4.00
CA ASP A 43 0.19 -7.95 5.30
C ASP A 43 0.67 -9.14 6.13
N ALA A 44 -0.08 -10.25 6.11
CA ALA A 44 0.30 -11.49 6.80
C ALA A 44 1.61 -12.09 6.27
N ILE A 45 1.90 -11.95 4.97
CA ILE A 45 3.15 -12.40 4.36
C ILE A 45 4.29 -11.43 4.68
N LYS A 46 4.02 -10.12 4.69
CA LYS A 46 5.06 -9.10 4.84
C LYS A 46 5.58 -9.00 6.28
N GLN A 47 4.78 -9.38 7.27
CA GLN A 47 5.18 -9.49 8.69
C GLN A 47 6.00 -8.30 9.19
N ASN A 48 5.54 -7.09 8.90
CA ASN A 48 6.32 -5.88 9.15
C ASN A 48 6.65 -5.76 10.64
N GLN A 49 7.92 -5.52 10.94
CA GLN A 49 8.37 -5.32 12.30
C GLN A 49 8.38 -3.82 12.60
N PHE A 50 7.79 -3.44 13.72
CA PHE A 50 7.78 -2.06 14.19
C PHE A 50 9.17 -1.41 14.16
N ILE A 51 10.20 -2.15 14.56
CA ILE A 51 11.58 -1.67 14.59
C ILE A 51 12.06 -1.27 13.19
N ASP A 52 11.73 -2.05 12.16
CA ASP A 52 12.11 -1.77 10.78
C ASP A 52 11.37 -0.52 10.26
N GLU A 53 10.08 -0.37 10.57
CA GLU A 53 9.33 0.84 10.21
C GLU A 53 9.95 2.10 10.83
N GLN A 54 10.37 2.03 12.10
CA GLN A 54 11.03 3.14 12.77
C GLN A 54 12.40 3.45 12.16
N LEU A 55 13.22 2.43 11.91
CA LEU A 55 14.59 2.60 11.40
C LEU A 55 14.62 3.12 9.97
N PHE A 56 13.71 2.64 9.11
CA PHE A 56 13.77 2.91 7.67
C PHE A 56 12.78 3.98 7.20
N ILE A 57 11.74 4.28 7.98
CA ILE A 57 10.71 5.27 7.63
C ILE A 57 10.64 6.38 8.69
N GLY A 58 10.28 6.05 9.93
CA GLY A 58 10.00 7.03 10.98
C GLY A 58 11.16 7.99 11.24
N ALA A 59 12.31 7.45 11.67
CA ALA A 59 13.48 8.25 12.00
C ALA A 59 14.05 9.02 10.79
N PRO A 60 14.26 8.42 9.60
CA PRO A 60 14.74 9.16 8.44
C PRO A 60 13.81 10.29 8.00
N VAL A 61 12.49 10.08 8.01
CA VAL A 61 11.53 11.12 7.61
C VAL A 61 11.49 12.22 8.67
N ALA A 62 11.43 11.88 9.96
CA ALA A 62 11.48 12.87 11.04
C ALA A 62 12.75 13.73 10.96
N GLN A 63 13.92 13.10 10.76
CA GLN A 63 15.20 13.81 10.62
C GLN A 63 15.18 14.84 9.49
N ARG A 64 14.53 14.52 8.37
CA ARG A 64 14.40 15.48 7.26
C ARG A 64 13.47 16.63 7.57
N LEU A 65 12.57 16.48 8.54
CA LEU A 65 11.60 17.49 8.95
C LEU A 65 12.05 18.28 10.19
N GLU A 66 13.15 17.92 10.86
CA GLU A 66 13.65 18.57 12.08
C GLU A 66 13.88 20.09 11.94
N HIS A 67 14.13 20.57 10.73
CA HIS A 67 14.30 22.00 10.46
C HIS A 67 12.98 22.80 10.46
N LEU A 68 11.84 22.12 10.57
CA LEU A 68 10.50 22.70 10.64
C LEU A 68 9.98 22.56 12.07
N GLU A 69 9.53 23.65 12.68
CA GLU A 69 9.03 23.62 14.07
C GLU A 69 7.76 22.79 14.24
N ARG A 70 6.87 22.78 13.24
CA ARG A 70 5.57 22.08 13.24
C ARG A 70 5.24 21.55 11.83
N PRO A 71 5.90 20.47 11.37
CA PRO A 71 5.67 19.95 10.03
C PRO A 71 4.25 19.39 9.89
N ARG A 72 3.64 19.60 8.72
CA ARG A 72 2.35 18.99 8.34
C ARG A 72 2.60 18.03 7.20
N VAL A 73 2.34 16.75 7.42
CA VAL A 73 2.59 15.67 6.48
C VAL A 73 1.27 15.14 5.97
N LEU A 74 1.12 15.03 4.65
CA LEU A 74 0.00 14.34 4.02
C LEU A 74 0.53 13.00 3.48
N ASP A 75 0.02 11.90 4.02
CA ASP A 75 0.24 10.57 3.46
C ASP A 75 -0.92 10.22 2.52
N VAL A 76 -0.60 10.02 1.23
CA VAL A 76 -1.57 9.75 0.17
C VAL A 76 -1.53 8.27 -0.18
N ALA A 77 -2.70 7.64 -0.24
CA ALA A 77 -2.84 6.19 -0.37
C ALA A 77 -2.16 5.48 0.81
N THR A 78 -2.45 5.97 2.03
CA THR A 78 -1.82 5.54 3.29
C THR A 78 -1.98 4.04 3.59
N GLY A 79 -2.93 3.38 2.93
CA GLY A 79 -3.21 1.95 3.10
C GLY A 79 -3.53 1.63 4.56
N THR A 80 -2.70 0.80 5.19
CA THR A 80 -2.86 0.42 6.61
C THR A 80 -2.28 1.45 7.60
N GLY A 81 -1.81 2.61 7.13
CA GLY A 81 -1.35 3.69 8.00
C GLY A 81 0.03 3.46 8.59
N ARG A 82 0.88 2.63 7.96
CA ARG A 82 2.22 2.30 8.48
C ARG A 82 3.14 3.51 8.58
N VAL A 83 3.18 4.33 7.55
CA VAL A 83 4.00 5.55 7.50
C VAL A 83 3.57 6.57 8.56
N PRO A 84 2.28 6.96 8.68
CA PRO A 84 1.86 7.90 9.70
C PRO A 84 2.09 7.35 11.10
N MET A 85 1.88 6.03 11.30
CA MET A 85 2.15 5.39 12.59
C MET A 85 3.63 5.47 12.95
N ALA A 86 4.53 5.13 12.02
CA ALA A 86 5.97 5.22 12.24
C ALA A 86 6.43 6.65 12.55
N LEU A 87 5.87 7.63 11.84
CA LEU A 87 6.25 9.03 12.02
C LEU A 87 5.77 9.58 13.37
N VAL A 88 4.52 9.30 13.76
CA VAL A 88 3.95 9.74 15.06
C VAL A 88 4.62 9.04 16.25
N GLN A 89 5.14 7.83 16.06
CA GLN A 89 5.86 7.07 17.10
C GLN A 89 7.35 7.44 17.20
N THR A 90 7.83 8.36 16.35
CA THR A 90 9.22 8.83 16.40
C THR A 90 9.36 9.98 17.40
N GLU A 91 10.27 9.86 18.37
CA GLU A 91 10.39 10.82 19.48
C GLU A 91 10.69 12.27 19.05
N HIS A 92 11.30 12.46 17.88
CA HIS A 92 11.69 13.78 17.36
C HIS A 92 10.71 14.37 16.34
N PHE A 93 9.51 13.79 16.22
CA PHE A 93 8.48 14.33 15.34
C PHE A 93 7.40 15.06 16.15
N TYR A 94 7.36 16.39 16.04
CA TYR A 94 6.39 17.26 16.74
C TYR A 94 5.36 17.89 15.80
N GLY A 95 5.03 17.19 14.70
CA GLY A 95 4.14 17.65 13.65
C GLY A 95 2.76 16.98 13.64
N GLU A 96 2.01 17.25 12.56
CA GLU A 96 0.73 16.62 12.26
C GLU A 96 0.88 15.71 11.04
N VAL A 97 0.21 14.56 11.06
CA VAL A 97 0.11 13.67 9.90
C VAL A 97 -1.36 13.47 9.55
N LEU A 98 -1.74 13.83 8.34
CA LEU A 98 -3.04 13.54 7.75
C LEU A 98 -2.88 12.32 6.83
N ALA A 99 -3.62 11.26 7.12
CA ALA A 99 -3.60 10.02 6.36
C ALA A 99 -4.85 9.94 5.48
N GLY A 100 -4.68 9.68 4.18
CA GLY A 100 -5.77 9.62 3.20
C GLY A 100 -5.54 8.66 2.04
#